data_AF-A0A4Q0YM31-F1
#
_entry.id   AF-A0A4Q0YM31-F1
#
_cell.length_a   1.000
_cell.length_b   1.000
_cell.length_c   1.000
_cell.angle_alpha   90.00
_cell.angle_beta   90.00
_cell.angle_gamma   90.00
#
_symmetry.space_group_name_H-M   'P 1'
#
loop_
_entity.id
_entity.type
_entity.pdbx_description
1 polymer ?
#
loop_
_entity_poly.entity_id
_entity_poly.type
_entity_poly.pdbx_seq_one_letter_code
_entity_poly.pdbx_strand_id
1 'polypeptide(L)'
;MKLEDRINQLMHVITLSAGYVLLVQAFVTGAEIVARKVFNHSFQGIDELGRYALAFAASVGFSPAFIFFIFTADGQPPRKQRQWVLYHHLG
;
A
#
# COMPACT_ATOMS: atom_id res chain seq x y z
N MET A 1 17.18 17.02 -12.51
CA MET A 1 16.16 16.01 -12.12
C MET A 1 14.80 16.67 -12.16
N LYS A 2 13.84 16.09 -12.89
CA LYS A 2 12.49 16.66 -12.99
C LYS A 2 11.72 16.37 -11.69
N LEU A 3 10.74 17.20 -11.37
CA LEU A 3 9.88 17.02 -10.18
C LEU A 3 9.16 15.66 -10.21
N GLU A 4 8.76 15.24 -11.41
CA GLU A 4 8.09 13.96 -11.67
C GLU A 4 8.95 12.77 -11.24
N ASP A 5 10.25 12.80 -11.55
CA ASP A 5 11.19 11.74 -11.16
C ASP A 5 11.26 11.61 -9.63
N ARG A 6 11.30 12.75 -8.92
CA ARG A 6 11.35 12.77 -7.45
C ARG A 6 10.07 12.23 -6.83
N ILE A 7 8.91 12.58 -7.39
CA ILE A 7 7.62 12.08 -6.92
C ILE A 7 7.54 10.57 -7.12
N ASN A 8 7.91 10.07 -8.30
CA ASN A 8 7.90 8.63 -8.59
C ASN A 8 8.84 7.86 -7.66
N GLN A 9 10.05 8.39 -7.42
CA GLN A 9 11.00 7.78 -6.50
C GLN A 9 10.47 7.76 -5.06
N LEU A 10 9.83 8.85 -4.61
CA LEU A 10 9.22 8.93 -3.29
C LEU A 10 8.07 7.92 -3.14
N MET A 11 7.18 7.82 -4.13
CA MET A 11 6.10 6.84 -4.11
C MET A 11 6.64 5.42 -4.02
N HIS A 12 7.67 5.09 -4.80
CA HIS A 12 8.30 3.78 -4.77
C HIS A 12 8.85 3.43 -3.38
N VAL A 13 9.55 4.38 -2.75
CA VAL A 13 10.10 4.19 -1.40
C VAL A 13 8.99 3.99 -0.37
N ILE A 14 7.90 4.77 -0.45
CA ILE A 14 6.75 4.65 0.47
C ILE A 14 6.05 3.29 0.30
N THR A 15 5.89 2.81 -0.93
CA THR A 15 5.28 1.50 -1.18
C THR A 15 6.15 0.35 -0.65
N LEU A 16 7.47 0.42 -0.84
CA LEU A 16 8.38 -0.58 -0.27
C LEU A 16 8.38 -0.53 1.26
N SER A 17 8.44 0.66 1.85
CA SER A 17 8.46 0.81 3.31
C SER A 17 7.18 0.25 3.95
N ALA A 18 6.01 0.48 3.35
CA ALA A 18 4.75 -0.10 3.81
C ALA A 18 4.79 -1.65 3.84
N GLY A 19 5.37 -2.28 2.83
CA GLY A 19 5.55 -3.74 2.80
C GLY A 19 6.53 -4.23 3.87
N TYR A 20 7.67 -3.56 4.04
CA TYR A 20 8.65 -3.93 5.06
C TYR A 20 8.13 -3.76 6.49
N VAL A 21 7.31 -2.73 6.74
CA VAL A 21 6.65 -2.52 8.04
C VAL A 21 5.76 -3.72 8.39
N LEU A 22 4.98 -4.24 7.44
CA LEU A 22 4.16 -5.44 7.66
C LEU A 22 5.01 -6.69 7.91
N LEU A 23 6.13 -6.83 7.19
CA LEU A 23 7.05 -7.95 7.37
C LEU A 23 7.66 -7.95 8.79
N VAL A 24 8.16 -6.80 9.24
CA VAL A 24 8.66 -6.63 10.61
C VAL A 24 7.56 -6.92 11.63
N GLN A 25 6.35 -6.38 11.41
CA GLN A 25 5.22 -6.63 12.31
C GLN A 25 4.90 -8.13 12.43
N ALA A 26 4.96 -8.89 11.33
CA ALA A 26 4.74 -10.33 11.36
C ALA A 26 5.76 -11.07 12.23
N PHE A 27 7.04 -10.69 12.16
CA PHE A 27 8.09 -11.24 13.02
C PHE A 27 7.87 -10.87 14.50
N VAL A 28 7.51 -9.63 14.78
CA VAL A 28 7.26 -9.15 16.16
C VAL A 28 6.08 -9.88 16.78
N THR A 29 4.96 -10.01 16.07
CA THR A 29 3.79 -10.78 16.52
C THR A 29 4.13 -12.26 16.69
N GLY A 30 4.92 -12.85 15.77
CA GLY A 30 5.39 -14.23 15.91
C GLY A 30 6.25 -14.44 17.16
N ALA A 31 7.19 -13.53 17.43
CA ALA A 31 8.02 -13.56 18.63
C ALA A 31 7.18 -13.42 19.90
N GLU A 32 6.15 -12.58 19.88
CA GLU A 32 5.22 -12.42 21.00
C GLU A 32 4.44 -13.70 21.29
N ILE A 33 3.91 -14.36 20.26
CA ILE A 33 3.20 -15.65 20.41
C ILE A 33 4.12 -16.69 21.05
N VAL A 34 5.39 -16.74 20.63
CA VAL A 34 6.40 -17.63 21.21
C VAL A 34 6.71 -17.23 22.66
N ALA A 35 6.88 -15.94 22.95
CA ALA A 35 7.18 -15.44 24.29
C ALA A 35 6.04 -15.74 25.29
N ARG A 36 4.80 -15.54 24.87
CA ARG A 36 3.61 -15.91 25.66
C ARG A 36 3.56 -17.41 25.95
N LYS A 37 3.93 -18.25 24.97
CA LYS A 37 3.93 -19.72 25.14
C LYS A 37 5.07 -20.25 26.00
N VAL A 38 6.29 -19.72 25.87
CA VAL A 38 7.50 -20.31 26.50
C VAL A 38 7.84 -19.62 27.82
N PHE A 39 7.65 -18.30 27.89
CA PHE A 39 8.08 -17.50 29.04
C PHE A 39 6.90 -16.96 29.87
N ASN A 40 5.65 -17.25 29.45
CA ASN A 40 4.42 -16.73 30.04
C ASN A 40 4.45 -15.19 30.21
N HIS A 41 5.24 -14.52 29.38
CA HIS A 41 5.48 -13.09 29.42
C HIS A 41 4.86 -12.45 28.17
N SER A 42 4.08 -11.39 28.37
CA SER A 42 3.34 -10.71 27.33
C SER A 42 3.91 -9.31 27.14
N PHE A 43 4.39 -9.02 25.94
CA PHE A 43 4.80 -7.68 25.55
C PHE A 43 3.55 -6.86 25.21
N GLN A 44 3.00 -6.17 26.21
CA GLN A 44 1.88 -5.25 26.00
C GLN A 44 2.26 -4.15 25.00
N GLY A 45 1.32 -3.82 24.11
CA GLY A 45 1.48 -2.76 23.11
C GLY A 45 1.89 -3.24 21.71
N ILE A 46 2.30 -4.51 21.54
CA ILE A 46 2.59 -5.05 20.20
C ILE A 46 1.35 -5.07 19.31
N ASP A 47 0.21 -5.49 19.86
CA ASP A 47 -1.07 -5.48 19.14
C ASP A 47 -1.50 -4.06 18.72
N GLU A 48 -1.19 -3.06 19.55
CA GLU A 48 -1.53 -1.66 19.29
C GLU A 48 -0.63 -1.05 18.21
N LEU A 49 0.67 -1.36 18.25
CA LEU A 49 1.60 -1.00 17.17
C LEU A 49 1.23 -1.72 15.86
N GLY A 50 0.78 -2.97 15.96
CA GLY A 50 0.39 -3.78 14.81
C GLY A 50 -0.80 -3.24 14.05
N ARG A 51 -1.85 -2.80 14.75
CA ARG A 51 -2.99 -2.15 14.09
C ARG A 51 -2.61 -0.84 13.40
N TYR A 52 -1.67 -0.06 13.96
CA TYR A 52 -1.21 1.18 13.32
C TYR A 52 -0.36 0.89 12.07
N ALA A 53 0.55 -0.08 12.16
CA ALA A 53 1.33 -0.56 11.03
C ALA A 53 0.44 -1.08 9.89
N LEU A 54 -0.59 -1.86 10.25
CA LEU A 54 -1.57 -2.38 9.30
C LEU A 54 -2.38 -1.26 8.65
N ALA A 55 -2.88 -0.28 9.43
CA ALA A 55 -3.64 0.85 8.91
C ALA A 55 -2.81 1.68 7.90
N PHE A 56 -1.54 1.93 8.21
CA PHE A 56 -0.62 2.62 7.31
C PHE A 56 -0.47 1.86 6.00
N ALA A 57 -0.11 0.57 6.06
CA ALA A 57 0.10 -0.22 4.85
C ALA A 57 -1.18 -0.41 4.02
N ALA A 58 -2.33 -0.58 4.69
CA ALA A 58 -3.63 -0.66 4.04
C ALA A 58 -3.96 0.63 3.28
N SER A 59 -3.68 1.80 3.85
CA SER A 59 -3.91 3.09 3.17
C SER A 59 -3.08 3.23 1.89
N VAL A 60 -1.81 2.82 1.94
CA VAL A 60 -0.87 2.88 0.80
C VAL A 60 -1.28 1.88 -0.28
N GLY A 61 -1.60 0.64 0.10
CA GLY A 61 -2.01 -0.41 -0.83
C GLY A 61 -3.40 -0.18 -1.46
N PHE A 62 -4.33 0.43 -0.72
CA PHE A 62 -5.69 0.69 -1.20
C PHE A 62 -5.76 1.85 -2.21
N SER A 63 -4.88 2.84 -2.09
CA SER A 63 -4.86 4.03 -2.96
C SER A 63 -4.92 3.72 -4.47
N PRO A 64 -4.06 2.86 -5.06
CA PRO A 64 -4.15 2.52 -6.48
C PRO A 64 -5.42 1.73 -6.84
N ALA A 65 -5.89 0.85 -5.95
CA ALA A 65 -7.13 0.10 -6.17
C ALA A 65 -8.35 1.03 -6.22
N PHE A 66 -8.39 2.04 -5.34
CA PHE A 66 -9.44 3.05 -5.32
C PHE A 66 -9.45 3.91 -6.58
N ILE A 67 -8.28 4.37 -7.04
CA ILE A 67 -8.16 5.13 -8.28
C ILE A 67 -8.66 4.30 -9.46
N PHE A 68 -8.21 3.05 -9.56
CA PHE A 68 -8.66 2.13 -10.61
C PHE A 68 -10.18 1.90 -10.57
N PHE A 69 -10.73 1.74 -9.36
CA PHE A 69 -12.17 1.58 -9.14
C PHE A 69 -12.95 2.80 -9.61
N ILE A 70 -12.54 4.02 -9.25
CA ILE A 70 -13.22 5.26 -9.69
C ILE A 70 -13.26 5.34 -11.22
N PHE A 71 -12.13 5.09 -11.90
CA PHE A 71 -12.09 5.14 -13.36
C PHE A 71 -13.01 4.10 -14.00
N THR A 72 -13.06 2.89 -13.43
CA THR A 72 -13.95 1.83 -13.90
C THR A 72 -15.42 2.16 -13.63
N ALA A 73 -15.73 2.74 -12.46
CA ALA A 73 -17.08 3.09 -12.05
C ALA A 73 -17.66 4.28 -12.84
N ASP A 74 -16.82 5.22 -13.27
CA ASP A 74 -17.22 6.37 -14.10
C ASP A 74 -17.44 6.01 -15.59
N GLY A 75 -17.25 4.74 -15.98
CA GLY A 75 -17.38 4.29 -17.36
C GLY A 75 -16.36 4.92 -18.32
N GLN A 76 -15.36 5.65 -17.81
CA GLN A 76 -14.30 6.25 -18.60
C GLN A 76 -13.32 5.16 -19.03
N PRO A 77 -13.00 5.04 -20.33
CA PRO A 77 -12.00 4.08 -20.77
C PRO A 77 -10.64 4.44 -20.14
N PRO A 78 -9.81 3.44 -19.76
CA PRO A 78 -8.48 3.67 -19.18
C PRO A 78 -7.68 4.63 -20.06
N ARG A 79 -6.88 5.53 -19.47
CA ARG A 79 -6.21 6.64 -20.17
C ARG A 79 -5.53 6.25 -21.49
N LYS A 80 -4.99 5.03 -21.57
CA LYS A 80 -4.40 4.47 -22.78
C LYS A 80 -5.45 4.33 -23.91
N GLN A 81 -6.63 3.78 -23.64
CA GLN A 81 -7.74 3.65 -24.61
C GLN A 81 -8.37 5.00 -24.97
N ARG A 82 -8.45 5.96 -24.04
CA ARG A 82 -9.03 7.29 -24.32
C ARG A 82 -8.25 8.03 -25.42
N GLN A 83 -6.93 7.82 -25.49
CA GLN A 83 -6.11 8.32 -26.59
C GLN A 83 -6.47 7.64 -27.92
N TRP A 84 -6.58 6.30 -27.95
CA TRP A 84 -6.99 5.56 -29.17
C TRP A 84 -8.35 6.01 -29.72
N VAL A 85 -9.33 6.26 -28.86
CA VAL A 85 -10.67 6.74 -29.26
C VAL A 85 -10.60 8.14 -29.86
N LEU A 86 -9.80 9.05 -29.28
CA LEU A 86 -9.60 10.39 -29.83
C LEU A 86 -8.90 10.36 -31.20
N TYR A 87 -7.89 9.50 -31.38
CA TYR A 87 -7.23 9.34 -32.68
C TYR A 87 -8.15 8.77 -33.76
N HIS A 88 -9.09 7.90 -33.40
CA HIS A 88 -10.04 7.30 -34.36
C HIS A 88 -11.21 8.21 -34.74
N HIS A 89 -11.47 9.29 -34.00
CA HIS A 89 -12.53 10.27 -34.29
C HIS A 89 -12.02 11.55 -34.97
N LEU A 90 -10.70 11.75 -35.02
CA LEU A 90 -10.05 12.92 -35.65
C LEU A 90 -9.40 12.57 -37.00
N GLY A 91 -9.61 11.35 -37.52
CA GLY A 91 -9.15 10.88 -38.83
C GLY A 91 -10.28 10.64 -39.80
#